data_AF-A0A7Y0U414-F1
#
_entry.id   AF-A0A7Y0U414-F1
#
_cell.length_a   1.000
_cell.length_b   1.000
_cell.length_c   1.000
_cell.angle_alpha   90.00
_cell.angle_beta   90.00
_cell.angle_gamma   90.00
#
_symmetry.space_group_name_H-M   'P 1'
#
loop_
_entity.id
_entity.type
_entity.pdbx_description
1 polymer ?
#
loop_
_entity_poly.entity_id
_entity_poly.type
_entity_poly.pdbx_seq_one_letter_code
_entity_poly.pdbx_strand_id
1 'polypeptide(L)'
;MYAGRAAFQATVAPELNSFMGLGFEQIVADLFDRANTAGELAESYPTRGRWWGTDPDTRQAEEIDLVAGSKTATLFMEAKWINRPIGLDVLETLERRSTLVPTPRKRQKHYAIYAKQGFTPELVALAEKRPDLALYSFL
;
A
#
# COMPACT_ATOMS: atom_id res chain seq x y z
N MET A 1 15.24 37.59 8.71
CA MET A 1 13.95 37.16 8.13
C MET A 1 13.99 35.67 7.74
N TYR A 2 14.27 34.75 8.66
CA TYR A 2 14.41 33.30 8.37
C TYR A 2 13.34 32.41 9.05
N ALA A 3 12.48 32.99 9.90
CA ALA A 3 11.52 32.22 10.68
C ALA A 3 10.40 31.58 9.84
N GLY A 4 9.91 32.27 8.79
CA GLY A 4 8.80 31.78 7.96
C GLY A 4 9.17 30.58 7.08
N ARG A 5 10.38 30.57 6.50
CA ARG A 5 10.85 29.45 5.65
C ARG A 5 11.18 28.21 6.49
N ALA A 6 11.74 28.40 7.68
CA ALA A 6 11.99 27.32 8.63
C ALA A 6 10.68 26.73 9.17
N ALA A 7 9.70 27.57 9.55
CA ALA A 7 8.39 27.11 10.00
C ALA A 7 7.59 26.38 8.90
N PHE A 8 7.65 26.87 7.66
CA PHE A 8 7.04 26.18 6.52
C PHE A 8 7.66 24.78 6.31
N GLN A 9 8.98 24.66 6.32
CA GLN A 9 9.67 23.38 6.13
C GLN A 9 9.47 22.40 7.29
N ALA A 10 9.42 22.90 8.52
CA ALA A 10 9.33 22.05 9.71
C ALA A 10 7.91 21.63 10.07
N THR A 11 6.88 22.42 9.71
CA THR A 11 5.51 22.21 10.19
C THR A 11 4.50 22.08 9.05
N VAL A 12 4.51 23.00 8.09
CA VAL A 12 3.49 23.02 7.01
C VAL A 12 3.77 21.96 5.94
N ALA A 13 5.01 21.84 5.47
CA ALA A 13 5.37 20.88 4.42
C ALA A 13 5.17 19.41 4.83
N PRO A 14 5.47 18.97 6.07
CA PRO A 14 5.16 17.62 6.53
C PRO A 14 3.66 17.35 6.61
N GLU A 15 2.85 18.29 7.14
CA GLU A 15 1.40 18.15 7.19
C GLU A 15 0.79 18.06 5.79
N LEU A 16 1.27 18.88 4.85
CA LEU A 16 0.89 18.80 3.45
C LEU A 16 1.27 17.44 2.84
N ASN A 17 2.45 16.90 3.17
CA ASN A 17 2.86 15.59 2.66
C ASN A 17 2.00 14.44 3.22
N SER A 18 1.60 14.52 4.49
CA SER A 18 0.65 13.59 5.11
C SER A 18 -0.74 13.67 4.46
N PHE A 19 -1.23 14.90 4.26
CA PHE A 19 -2.50 15.13 3.54
C PHE A 19 -2.47 14.56 2.12
N MET A 20 -1.36 14.75 1.41
CA MET A 20 -1.16 14.16 0.09
C MET A 20 -1.07 12.63 0.13
N GLY A 21 -0.59 12.04 1.22
CA GLY A 21 -0.64 10.60 1.46
C GLY A 21 -2.07 10.05 1.48
N LEU A 22 -2.95 10.65 2.28
CA LEU A 22 -4.37 10.28 2.32
C LEU A 22 -5.07 10.44 0.96
N GLY A 23 -4.76 11.53 0.24
CA GLY A 23 -5.26 11.73 -1.12
C GLY A 23 -4.77 10.65 -2.08
N PHE A 24 -3.52 10.23 -1.96
CA PHE A 24 -2.93 9.18 -2.79
C PHE A 24 -3.52 7.80 -2.48
N GLU A 25 -3.74 7.46 -1.21
CA GLU A 25 -4.47 6.26 -0.78
C GLU A 25 -5.86 6.18 -1.43
N GLN A 26 -6.59 7.31 -1.45
CA GLN A 26 -7.91 7.38 -2.08
C GLN A 26 -7.83 7.18 -3.60
N ILE A 27 -6.87 7.81 -4.28
CA ILE A 27 -6.66 7.62 -5.72
C ILE A 27 -6.37 6.15 -6.04
N VAL A 28 -5.53 5.48 -5.24
CA VAL A 28 -5.22 4.05 -5.41
C VAL A 28 -6.47 3.19 -5.21
N ALA A 29 -7.30 3.50 -4.21
CA ALA A 29 -8.57 2.80 -4.01
C ALA A 29 -9.53 2.98 -5.20
N ASP A 30 -9.62 4.19 -5.77
CA ASP A 30 -10.46 4.48 -6.94
C ASP A 30 -9.95 3.77 -8.20
N LEU A 31 -8.63 3.70 -8.40
CA LEU A 31 -8.02 2.96 -9.51
C LEU A 31 -8.32 1.46 -9.40
N PHE A 32 -8.18 0.90 -8.20
CA PHE A 32 -8.57 -0.49 -7.94
C PHE A 32 -10.04 -0.73 -8.28
N ASP A 33 -10.96 0.13 -7.84
CA ASP A 33 -12.39 -0.04 -8.11
C ASP A 33 -12.72 0.00 -9.60
N ARG A 34 -12.07 0.91 -10.34
CA ARG A 34 -12.24 1.01 -11.79
C ARG A 34 -11.76 -0.26 -12.48
N ALA A 35 -10.56 -0.73 -12.16
CA ALA A 35 -10.00 -1.97 -12.73
C ALA A 35 -10.86 -3.20 -12.37
N ASN A 36 -11.33 -3.29 -11.12
CA ASN A 36 -12.17 -4.38 -10.64
C ASN A 36 -13.54 -4.38 -11.34
N THR A 37 -14.15 -3.21 -11.54
CA THR A 37 -15.44 -3.07 -12.24
C THR A 37 -15.31 -3.33 -13.74
N ALA A 38 -14.18 -2.94 -14.33
CA ALA A 38 -13.87 -3.18 -15.74
C ALA A 38 -13.47 -4.65 -16.05
N GLY A 39 -13.23 -5.47 -15.02
CA GLY A 39 -12.78 -6.85 -15.18
C GLY A 39 -11.31 -6.97 -15.61
N GLU A 40 -10.50 -5.97 -15.31
CA GLU A 40 -9.07 -5.90 -15.69
C GLU A 40 -8.16 -6.58 -14.67
N LEU A 41 -8.67 -6.88 -13.47
CA LEU A 41 -7.96 -7.65 -12.45
C LEU A 41 -8.04 -9.15 -12.73
N ALA A 42 -7.07 -9.91 -12.21
CA ALA A 42 -7.01 -11.37 -12.39
C ALA A 42 -8.26 -12.12 -11.89
N GLU A 43 -8.97 -11.55 -10.92
CA GLU A 43 -10.28 -12.01 -10.46
C GLU A 43 -11.11 -10.85 -9.91
N SER A 44 -12.41 -11.10 -9.68
CA SER A 44 -13.30 -10.12 -9.06
C SER A 44 -13.16 -10.14 -7.53
N TYR A 45 -13.00 -8.94 -6.97
CA TYR A 45 -12.93 -8.71 -5.53
C TYR A 45 -14.21 -8.00 -5.06
N PRO A 46 -15.24 -8.73 -4.59
CA PRO A 46 -16.52 -8.15 -4.18
C PRO A 46 -16.44 -7.31 -2.89
N THR A 47 -15.36 -7.43 -2.12
CA THR A 47 -15.19 -6.69 -0.86
C THR A 47 -13.81 -6.07 -0.82
N ARG A 48 -13.73 -4.81 -0.38
CA ARG A 48 -12.47 -4.15 -0.02
C ARG A 48 -12.64 -3.15 1.13
N GLY A 49 -11.57 -2.82 1.82
CA GLY A 49 -11.52 -1.75 2.81
C GLY A 49 -10.12 -1.58 3.42
N ARG A 50 -9.92 -0.47 4.14
CA ARG A 50 -8.75 -0.34 5.03
C ARG A 50 -8.83 -1.40 6.12
N TRP A 51 -7.69 -1.91 6.55
CA TRP A 51 -7.62 -2.78 7.73
C TRP A 51 -6.80 -2.11 8.82
N TRP A 52 -7.34 -2.15 10.04
CA TRP A 52 -6.68 -1.68 11.25
C TRP A 52 -6.72 -2.80 12.28
N GLY A 53 -5.60 -3.06 12.95
CA GLY A 53 -5.54 -4.07 14.00
C GLY A 53 -4.36 -3.85 14.93
N THR A 54 -4.34 -4.62 16.02
CA THR A 54 -3.20 -4.63 16.94
C THR A 54 -2.38 -5.88 16.69
N ASP A 55 -1.07 -5.71 16.53
CA ASP A 55 -0.13 -6.83 16.55
C ASP A 55 -0.08 -7.38 17.98
N PRO A 56 -0.45 -8.65 18.22
CA PRO A 56 -0.53 -9.21 19.57
C PRO A 56 0.85 -9.36 20.24
N ASP A 57 1.91 -9.48 19.46
CA ASP A 57 3.28 -9.68 19.95
C ASP A 57 3.91 -8.33 20.34
N THR A 58 3.78 -7.32 19.48
CA THR A 58 4.37 -5.99 19.71
C THR A 58 3.44 -5.04 20.47
N ARG A 59 2.13 -5.35 20.52
CA ARG A 59 1.05 -4.50 21.04
C ARG A 59 0.91 -3.14 20.32
N GLN A 60 1.44 -3.03 19.11
CA GLN A 60 1.36 -1.81 18.30
C GLN A 60 0.13 -1.84 17.39
N ALA A 61 -0.43 -0.66 17.12
CA ALA A 61 -1.45 -0.50 16.09
C ALA A 61 -0.81 -0.60 14.71
N GLU A 62 -1.43 -1.38 13.83
CA GLU A 62 -1.00 -1.66 12.48
C GLU A 62 -2.12 -1.35 11.50
N GLU A 63 -1.72 -1.03 10.28
CA GLU A 63 -2.63 -0.66 9.20
C GLU A 63 -2.20 -1.28 7.88
N ILE A 64 -3.18 -1.63 7.05
CA ILE A 64 -3.01 -1.86 5.61
C ILE A 64 -4.00 -0.95 4.87
N ASP A 65 -3.48 -0.14 3.93
CA ASP A 65 -4.25 0.89 3.23
C ASP A 65 -5.46 0.31 2.47
N LEU A 66 -5.31 -0.89 1.88
CA LEU A 66 -6.43 -1.58 1.27
C LEU A 66 -6.25 -3.10 1.32
N VAL A 67 -7.27 -3.77 1.83
CA VAL A 67 -7.42 -5.23 1.80
C VAL A 67 -8.65 -5.56 0.97
N ALA A 68 -8.49 -6.36 -0.07
CA ALA A 68 -9.57 -6.81 -0.94
C ALA A 68 -9.67 -8.34 -0.95
N GLY A 69 -10.88 -8.86 -0.74
CA GLY A 69 -11.16 -10.30 -0.71
C GLY A 69 -11.90 -10.75 -1.97
N SER A 70 -11.41 -11.83 -2.58
CA SER A 70 -12.07 -12.52 -3.69
C SER A 70 -12.54 -13.92 -3.28
N LYS A 71 -12.92 -14.75 -4.25
CA LYS A 71 -13.21 -16.16 -4.00
C LYS A 71 -11.94 -16.92 -3.62
N THR A 72 -10.81 -16.64 -4.27
CA THR A 72 -9.61 -17.50 -4.19
C THR A 72 -8.38 -16.82 -3.58
N ALA A 73 -8.36 -15.49 -3.48
CA ALA A 73 -7.26 -14.74 -2.91
C ALA A 73 -7.71 -13.60 -1.98
N THR A 74 -6.73 -13.05 -1.28
CA THR A 74 -6.83 -11.75 -0.60
C THR A 74 -5.68 -10.90 -1.10
N LEU A 75 -6.01 -9.73 -1.64
CA LEU A 75 -5.05 -8.74 -2.10
C LEU A 75 -4.82 -7.72 -0.98
N PHE A 76 -3.56 -7.53 -0.63
CA PHE A 76 -3.10 -6.52 0.33
C PHE A 76 -2.36 -5.42 -0.44
N MET A 77 -2.71 -4.16 -0.19
CA MET A 77 -2.12 -3.05 -0.91
C MET A 77 -1.63 -1.95 0.01
N GLU A 78 -0.53 -1.31 -0.40
CA GLU A 78 0.07 -0.16 0.25
C GLU A 78 0.30 0.95 -0.77
N ALA A 79 0.02 2.20 -0.39
CA ALA A 79 0.20 3.39 -1.21
C ALA A 79 1.20 4.36 -0.55
N LYS A 80 2.34 4.59 -1.19
CA LYS A 80 3.41 5.43 -0.65
C LYS A 80 3.62 6.72 -1.44
N TRP A 81 3.21 7.83 -0.84
CA TRP A 81 3.49 9.19 -1.31
C TRP A 81 4.77 9.76 -0.66
N ILE A 82 5.94 9.28 -1.11
CA ILE A 82 7.23 9.75 -0.62
C ILE A 82 8.17 10.12 -1.77
N ASN A 83 9.11 11.04 -1.51
CA ASN A 83 10.06 11.53 -2.51
C ASN A 83 11.33 10.66 -2.61
N ARG A 84 11.18 9.34 -2.57
CA ARG A 84 12.25 8.36 -2.79
C ARG A 84 11.67 7.04 -3.31
N PRO A 85 12.47 6.20 -4.00
CA PRO A 85 12.05 4.87 -4.37
C PRO A 85 11.68 4.01 -3.15
N ILE A 86 10.69 3.14 -3.33
CA ILE A 86 10.24 2.18 -2.31
C ILE A 86 11.13 0.93 -2.33
N GLY A 87 11.61 0.53 -1.16
CA GLY A 87 12.44 -0.66 -0.98
C GLY A 87 11.68 -1.87 -0.45
N LEU A 88 12.44 -2.93 -0.19
CA LEU A 88 11.94 -4.20 0.36
C LEU A 88 11.26 -4.04 1.73
N ASP A 89 11.66 -3.03 2.52
CA ASP A 89 11.12 -2.74 3.84
C ASP A 89 9.59 -2.56 3.84
N VAL A 90 9.04 -1.93 2.79
CA VAL A 90 7.60 -1.74 2.64
C VAL A 90 6.89 -3.06 2.32
N LEU A 91 7.49 -3.89 1.46
CA LEU A 91 6.95 -5.22 1.16
C LEU A 91 6.96 -6.11 2.40
N GLU A 92 8.10 -6.22 3.09
CA GLU A 92 8.24 -7.03 4.30
C GLU A 92 7.24 -6.61 5.38
N THR A 93 7.02 -5.29 5.53
CA THR A 93 6.02 -4.74 6.44
C THR A 93 4.60 -5.16 6.03
N LEU A 94 4.26 -5.02 4.74
CA LEU A 94 2.95 -5.41 4.21
C LEU A 94 2.70 -6.92 4.38
N GLU A 95 3.70 -7.75 4.08
CA GLU A 95 3.63 -9.20 4.25
C GLU A 95 3.44 -9.60 5.71
N ARG A 96 4.22 -9.01 6.62
CA ARG A 96 4.05 -9.22 8.07
C ARG A 96 2.64 -8.85 8.50
N ARG A 97 2.16 -7.64 8.17
CA ARG A 97 0.82 -7.17 8.54
C ARG A 97 -0.28 -8.05 7.95
N SER A 98 -0.09 -8.56 6.74
CA SER A 98 -1.03 -9.49 6.11
C SER A 98 -1.26 -10.78 6.91
N THR A 99 -0.35 -11.14 7.83
CA THR A 99 -0.53 -12.28 8.74
C THR A 99 -1.49 -11.99 9.90
N LEU A 100 -1.67 -10.72 10.25
CA LEU A 100 -2.58 -10.26 11.30
C LEU A 100 -4.03 -10.17 10.82
N VAL A 101 -4.25 -10.05 9.51
CA VAL A 101 -5.58 -9.95 8.93
C VAL A 101 -6.29 -11.32 8.97
N PRO A 102 -7.47 -11.43 9.61
CA PRO A 102 -8.24 -12.66 9.60
C PRO A 102 -8.73 -12.99 8.18
N THR A 103 -8.07 -13.96 7.55
CA THR A 103 -8.39 -14.42 6.19
C THR A 103 -8.68 -15.92 6.18
N PRO A 104 -9.58 -16.41 5.31
CA PRO A 104 -9.77 -17.85 5.13
C PRO A 104 -8.46 -18.54 4.73
N ARG A 105 -8.07 -19.60 5.46
CA ARG A 105 -6.78 -20.31 5.29
C ARG A 105 -6.42 -20.76 3.88
N LYS A 106 -7.42 -20.99 3.02
CA LYS A 106 -7.21 -21.49 1.65
C LYS A 106 -7.01 -20.37 0.62
N ARG A 107 -7.16 -19.10 1.00
CA ARG A 107 -6.98 -17.99 0.08
C ARG A 107 -5.50 -17.72 -0.14
N GLN A 108 -5.12 -17.54 -1.40
CA GLN A 108 -3.80 -17.04 -1.75
C GLN A 108 -3.65 -15.60 -1.25
N LYS A 109 -2.42 -15.19 -0.92
CA LYS A 109 -2.12 -13.80 -0.59
C LYS A 109 -1.45 -13.17 -1.80
N HIS A 110 -1.98 -12.05 -2.26
CA HIS A 110 -1.36 -11.23 -3.29
C HIS A 110 -1.06 -9.85 -2.71
N TYR A 111 -0.09 -9.18 -3.31
CA TYR A 111 0.46 -7.92 -2.83
C TYR A 111 0.51 -6.91 -3.97
N ALA A 112 0.12 -5.67 -3.70
CA ALA A 112 0.39 -4.56 -4.60
C ALA A 112 0.96 -3.36 -3.86
N ILE A 113 1.99 -2.74 -4.42
CA ILE A 113 2.56 -1.51 -3.86
C ILE A 113 2.47 -0.42 -4.91
N TYR A 114 1.88 0.70 -4.52
CA TYR A 114 1.78 1.91 -5.32
C TYR A 114 2.77 2.94 -4.79
N ALA A 115 3.61 3.49 -5.66
CA ALA A 115 4.66 4.40 -5.28
C ALA A 115 4.64 5.68 -6.10
N LYS A 116 4.85 6.82 -5.45
CA LYS A 116 5.03 8.10 -6.17
C LYS A 116 6.26 8.08 -7.08
N GLN A 117 7.44 7.72 -6.56
CA GLN A 117 8.75 7.84 -7.23
C GLN A 117 9.32 6.49 -7.72
N GLY A 118 8.52 5.42 -7.73
CA GLY A 118 8.97 4.09 -8.14
C GLY A 118 9.64 3.28 -7.03
N PHE A 119 10.49 2.33 -7.43
CA PHE A 119 10.97 1.22 -6.59
C PHE A 119 12.48 1.03 -6.69
N THR A 120 13.12 0.48 -5.65
CA THR A 120 14.53 0.11 -5.74
C THR A 120 14.73 -1.05 -6.72
N PRO A 121 15.92 -1.17 -7.35
CA PRO A 121 16.20 -2.28 -8.26
C PRO A 121 16.03 -3.66 -7.60
N GLU A 122 16.31 -3.78 -6.31
CA GLU A 122 16.13 -5.07 -5.61
C GLU A 122 14.66 -5.49 -5.53
N LEU A 123 13.76 -4.54 -5.21
CA LEU A 123 12.32 -4.83 -5.14
C LEU A 123 11.74 -5.15 -6.53
N VAL A 124 12.20 -4.46 -7.58
CA VAL A 124 11.80 -4.77 -8.97
C VAL A 124 12.25 -6.18 -9.36
N ALA A 125 13.51 -6.52 -9.14
CA ALA A 125 14.05 -7.85 -9.47
C ALA A 125 13.38 -8.98 -8.66
N LEU A 126 12.88 -8.69 -7.46
CA LEU A 126 12.09 -9.63 -6.67
C LEU A 126 10.68 -9.79 -7.28
N ALA A 127 10.01 -8.70 -7.64
CA ALA A 127 8.67 -8.73 -8.23
C ALA A 127 8.64 -9.49 -9.58
N GLU A 128 9.69 -9.37 -10.41
CA GLU A 128 9.84 -10.16 -11.64
C GLU A 128 9.79 -11.68 -11.42
N LYS A 129 10.14 -12.14 -10.21
CA LYS A 129 10.15 -13.56 -9.82
C LYS A 129 8.91 -13.95 -9.02
N ARG A 130 8.04 -12.99 -8.68
CA ARG A 130 6.89 -13.16 -7.80
C ARG A 130 5.59 -12.77 -8.50
N PRO A 131 4.87 -13.74 -9.08
CA PRO A 131 3.60 -13.46 -9.78
C PRO A 131 2.50 -12.96 -8.84
N ASP A 132 2.69 -13.07 -7.53
CA ASP A 132 1.79 -12.57 -6.50
C ASP A 132 2.09 -11.12 -6.05
N LEU A 133 3.12 -10.47 -6.61
CA LEU A 133 3.53 -9.11 -6.28
C LEU A 133 3.45 -8.18 -7.51
N ALA A 134 2.59 -7.16 -7.43
CA ALA A 134 2.46 -6.12 -8.44
C ALA A 134 3.02 -4.77 -7.94
N LEU A 135 3.74 -4.06 -8.80
CA LEU A 135 4.34 -2.76 -8.50
C LEU A 135 3.81 -1.71 -9.48
N TYR A 136 3.32 -0.58 -8.96
CA TYR A 136 2.76 0.51 -9.75
C TYR A 136 3.42 1.85 -9.38
N SER A 137 3.94 2.59 -10.36
CA SER A 137 4.51 3.92 -10.15
C SER A 137 3.82 4.99 -11.01
N PHE A 138 3.86 6.25 -10.55
CA PHE A 138 3.14 7.37 -11.18
C PHE A 138 4.05 8.46 -11.76
N LEU A 139 5.34 8.45 -11.46
CA LEU A 139 6.36 9.36 -12.00
C LEU A 139 7.53 8.56 -12.59
#